data_AF-A0A8J3ZGQ1-F1
#
_entry.id   AF-A0A8J3ZGQ1-F1
#
_cell.length_a   1.000
_cell.length_b   1.000
_cell.length_c   1.000
_cell.angle_alpha   90.00
_cell.angle_beta   90.00
_cell.angle_gamma   90.00
#
_symmetry.space_group_name_H-M   'P 1'
#
loop_
_entity.id
_entity.type
_entity.pdbx_description
1 polymer ?
#
loop_
_entity_poly.entity_id
_entity_poly.type
_entity_poly.pdbx_seq_one_letter_code
_entity_poly.pdbx_strand_id
1 'polypeptide(L)'
;MDTRTDMIGARLPAGWSFLPEPVLTEHPVPGAFIVEIEVDAGGFRIDGRLTPPSVVARAVAAARSAAGADAGRDEPVLVVPHGLIPVGPAADLLYGALTDALGVVVTASDGPVELAGGRLNTTGEIRWWAPDRGVVGVGDTVPVGCGTPVGPTVAAHPIDPAVATPPGAARVHGRAAVVAAARADHEPYPVAVTRLNGAHAHTLDAARWTGRWTGVEAPPPPRAPATGPGTNESESVDGGTGLSDPGPDPPPEETPAEPARPVWIAGTDWGAEERTLLRRAIQQRYDTHARAVGRTIAEEPGLHAGRPSVDLVTDLVALRVFDVDERDVVNGALRTGSGVVRDFLLARGAAAGLGRLPAVFGPVFASGDIDPGELRPGSELAEPGFLDADLVRAAPDGVPVEYVIWSVSAHRLGGLSPERPAAVMFGPGGRFVVLAVDRPTGADAPVRVLLRDRTGPQVDRPGIDEDLTTRLRAALDRPAGRERRGHLPFVPGLDAGGNPFTRTDTTVEHGGL
;
A
#
# COMPACT_ATOMS: atom_id res chain seq x y z
N MET A 1 27.71 -25.09 -25.00
CA MET A 1 27.24 -24.97 -23.61
C MET A 1 25.81 -24.51 -23.69
N ASP A 2 24.88 -25.42 -23.40
CA ASP A 2 23.45 -25.17 -23.46
C ASP A 2 23.08 -24.39 -22.20
N THR A 3 22.98 -23.06 -22.28
CA THR A 3 22.53 -22.22 -21.18
C THR A 3 21.01 -22.35 -21.06
N ARG A 4 20.55 -23.54 -20.65
CA ARG A 4 19.22 -23.67 -20.06
C ARG A 4 19.27 -22.91 -18.76
N THR A 5 18.78 -21.68 -18.77
CA THR A 5 18.43 -20.97 -17.55
C THR A 5 17.48 -21.87 -16.78
N ASP A 6 17.92 -22.39 -15.64
CA ASP A 6 17.08 -23.21 -14.77
C ASP A 6 15.89 -22.36 -14.33
N MET A 7 14.73 -22.63 -14.95
CA MET A 7 13.49 -21.97 -14.61
C MET A 7 13.04 -22.45 -13.24
N ILE A 8 12.66 -21.51 -12.37
CA ILE A 8 12.20 -21.82 -11.03
C ILE A 8 10.84 -22.54 -11.09
N GLY A 9 10.72 -23.64 -10.37
CA GLY A 9 9.51 -24.46 -10.28
C GLY A 9 9.54 -25.72 -11.16
N ALA A 10 8.43 -26.44 -11.20
CA ALA A 10 8.27 -27.68 -11.93
C ALA A 10 7.14 -27.57 -12.95
N ARG A 11 7.34 -28.22 -14.11
CA ARG A 11 6.31 -28.31 -15.14
C ARG A 11 5.19 -29.25 -14.70
N LEU A 12 3.94 -28.82 -14.84
CA LEU A 12 2.75 -29.65 -14.68
C LEU A 12 2.18 -30.07 -16.05
N PRO A 13 1.35 -31.12 -16.13
CA PRO A 13 0.62 -31.45 -17.36
C PRO A 13 -0.24 -30.29 -17.90
N ALA A 14 -0.83 -29.49 -17.00
CA ALA A 14 -1.73 -28.39 -17.31
C ALA A 14 -1.13 -26.99 -17.05
N GLY A 15 0.16 -26.89 -16.71
CA GLY A 15 0.70 -25.60 -16.27
C GLY A 15 2.07 -25.67 -15.59
N TRP A 16 2.21 -24.94 -14.49
CA TRP A 16 3.46 -24.80 -13.76
C TRP A 16 3.23 -24.76 -12.25
N SER A 17 4.15 -25.34 -11.48
CA SER A 17 4.15 -25.31 -10.03
C SER A 17 5.37 -24.55 -9.53
N PHE A 18 5.16 -23.51 -8.73
CA PHE A 18 6.23 -22.81 -8.00
C PHE A 18 6.46 -23.37 -6.60
N LEU A 19 5.76 -24.46 -6.26
CA LEU A 19 5.96 -25.18 -5.00
C LEU A 19 7.22 -26.04 -5.07
N PRO A 20 7.85 -26.34 -3.92
CA PRO A 20 8.92 -27.33 -3.85
C PRO A 20 8.46 -28.74 -4.26
N GLU A 21 7.21 -29.07 -3.93
CA GLU A 21 6.55 -30.34 -4.26
C GLU A 21 5.18 -30.05 -4.89
N PRO A 22 5.00 -30.32 -6.20
CA PRO A 22 3.72 -30.10 -6.87
C PRO A 22 2.62 -31.01 -6.33
N VAL A 23 1.42 -30.47 -6.12
CA VAL A 23 0.29 -31.22 -5.54
C VAL A 23 -0.62 -31.77 -6.65
N LEU A 24 -0.83 -30.99 -7.70
CA LEU A 24 -1.65 -31.34 -8.86
C LEU A 24 -0.83 -32.11 -9.89
N THR A 25 -0.83 -33.45 -9.78
CA THR A 25 0.07 -34.29 -10.58
C THR A 25 -0.56 -34.99 -11.78
N GLU A 26 -1.89 -35.10 -11.90
CA GLU A 26 -2.43 -36.21 -12.72
C GLU A 26 -3.17 -35.89 -14.03
N HIS A 27 -3.66 -34.68 -14.33
CA HIS A 27 -4.41 -34.47 -15.60
C HIS A 27 -4.27 -33.08 -16.24
N PRO A 28 -4.29 -32.98 -17.60
CA PRO A 28 -4.46 -31.71 -18.28
C PRO A 28 -5.85 -31.12 -17.98
N VAL A 29 -5.91 -29.79 -17.83
CA VAL A 29 -7.16 -29.03 -17.64
C VAL A 29 -7.40 -28.19 -18.88
N PRO A 30 -8.40 -28.51 -19.73
CA PRO A 30 -8.59 -27.81 -21.00
C PRO A 30 -8.93 -26.32 -20.86
N GLY A 31 -8.08 -25.42 -21.37
CA GLY A 31 -8.43 -24.01 -21.55
C GLY A 31 -8.14 -23.09 -20.37
N ALA A 32 -7.23 -23.49 -19.48
CA ALA A 32 -6.56 -22.57 -18.55
C ALA A 32 -5.14 -23.05 -18.26
N PHE A 33 -4.22 -22.10 -18.10
CA PHE A 33 -2.86 -22.38 -17.63
C PHE A 33 -2.85 -22.41 -16.10
N ILE A 34 -2.57 -23.57 -15.51
CA ILE A 34 -2.57 -23.74 -14.05
C ILE A 34 -1.27 -23.24 -13.43
N VAL A 35 -1.38 -22.47 -12.35
CA VAL A 35 -0.25 -22.00 -11.55
C VAL A 35 -0.46 -22.40 -10.10
N GLU A 36 0.30 -23.39 -9.62
CA GLU A 36 0.39 -23.65 -8.18
C GLU A 36 1.41 -22.71 -7.55
N ILE A 37 1.03 -22.00 -6.50
CA ILE A 37 1.92 -21.06 -5.82
C ILE A 37 1.60 -20.98 -4.33
N GLU A 38 2.64 -20.86 -3.50
CA GLU A 38 2.45 -20.62 -2.08
C GLU A 38 2.01 -19.17 -1.87
N VAL A 39 1.04 -18.96 -0.98
CA VAL A 39 0.57 -17.65 -0.56
C VAL A 39 0.56 -17.61 0.97
N ASP A 40 1.10 -16.55 1.54
CA ASP A 40 1.10 -16.30 2.98
C ASP A 40 0.49 -14.93 3.32
N ALA A 41 0.56 -14.52 4.60
CA ALA A 41 0.08 -13.20 5.04
C ALA A 41 0.88 -12.02 4.44
N GLY A 42 2.02 -12.28 3.79
CA GLY A 42 2.81 -11.30 3.06
C GLY A 42 2.54 -11.27 1.57
N GLY A 43 2.05 -12.36 0.97
CA GLY A 43 1.78 -12.44 -0.46
C GLY A 43 2.18 -13.76 -1.14
N PHE A 44 2.40 -13.70 -2.45
CA PHE A 44 2.91 -14.84 -3.22
C PHE A 44 4.32 -15.21 -2.77
N ARG A 45 4.65 -16.50 -2.72
CA ARG A 45 6.01 -16.99 -2.51
C ARG A 45 6.44 -17.90 -3.64
N ILE A 46 7.68 -17.70 -4.07
CA ILE A 46 8.39 -18.58 -5.00
C ILE A 46 9.69 -18.97 -4.28
N ASP A 47 9.92 -20.27 -4.10
CA ASP A 47 11.09 -20.80 -3.37
C ASP A 47 11.24 -20.17 -1.96
N GLY A 48 10.12 -20.08 -1.23
CA GLY A 48 10.05 -19.49 0.12
C GLY A 48 10.29 -17.97 0.19
N ARG A 49 10.49 -17.29 -0.95
CA ARG A 49 10.70 -15.84 -1.00
C ARG A 49 9.42 -15.12 -1.35
N LEU A 50 9.07 -14.09 -0.57
CA LEU A 50 7.98 -13.18 -0.93
C LEU A 50 8.24 -12.63 -2.34
N THR A 51 7.24 -12.64 -3.21
CA THR A 51 7.41 -12.31 -4.63
C THR A 51 6.27 -11.36 -5.05
N PRO A 52 6.58 -10.18 -5.63
CA PRO A 52 5.55 -9.24 -6.03
C PRO A 52 4.80 -9.75 -7.29
N PRO A 53 3.55 -9.33 -7.53
CA PRO A 53 2.70 -9.84 -8.60
C PRO A 53 3.33 -9.67 -9.99
N SER A 54 4.09 -8.59 -10.21
CA SER A 54 4.81 -8.36 -11.47
C SER A 54 5.96 -9.34 -11.72
N VAL A 55 6.62 -9.83 -10.66
CA VAL A 55 7.64 -10.89 -10.78
C VAL A 55 6.97 -12.24 -10.98
N VAL A 56 5.88 -12.53 -10.26
CA VAL A 56 5.06 -13.72 -10.49
C VAL A 56 4.55 -13.74 -11.94
N ALA A 57 4.03 -12.62 -12.45
CA ALA A 57 3.55 -12.51 -13.83
C ALA A 57 4.64 -12.83 -14.86
N ARG A 58 5.86 -12.31 -14.68
CA ARG A 58 7.00 -12.64 -15.54
C ARG A 58 7.39 -14.11 -15.45
N ALA A 59 7.40 -14.68 -14.25
CA ALA A 59 7.68 -16.11 -14.04
C ALA A 59 6.63 -16.99 -14.71
N VAL A 60 5.34 -16.63 -14.59
CA VAL A 60 4.23 -17.31 -15.27
C VAL A 60 4.35 -17.18 -16.80
N ALA A 61 4.68 -16.00 -17.32
CA ALA A 61 4.88 -15.80 -18.76
C ALA A 61 6.06 -16.63 -19.32
N ALA A 62 7.16 -16.71 -18.56
CA ALA A 62 8.29 -17.57 -18.90
C ALA A 62 7.89 -19.06 -18.87
N ALA A 63 7.15 -19.47 -17.85
CA ALA A 63 6.64 -20.83 -17.71
C ALA A 63 5.72 -21.24 -18.86
N ARG A 64 4.80 -20.36 -19.27
CA ARG A 64 3.92 -20.57 -20.44
C ARG A 64 4.72 -20.77 -21.71
N SER A 65 5.74 -19.94 -21.92
CA SER A 65 6.63 -20.03 -23.08
C SER A 65 7.40 -21.36 -23.10
N ALA A 66 7.92 -21.80 -21.95
CA ALA A 66 8.68 -23.05 -21.82
C ALA A 66 7.81 -24.31 -21.91
N ALA A 67 6.53 -24.23 -21.55
CA ALA A 67 5.59 -25.34 -21.70
C ALA A 67 5.34 -25.71 -23.18
N GLY A 68 5.85 -24.94 -24.15
CA GLY A 68 5.57 -25.16 -25.57
C GLY A 68 4.10 -25.00 -25.88
N ALA A 69 3.39 -24.26 -25.02
CA ALA A 69 2.01 -23.95 -25.22
C ALA A 69 1.93 -22.90 -26.34
N ASP A 70 1.68 -23.35 -27.56
CA ASP A 70 1.00 -22.53 -28.58
C ASP A 70 -0.42 -22.13 -28.12
N ALA A 71 -0.86 -22.59 -26.92
CA ALA A 71 -2.03 -22.08 -26.23
C ALA A 71 -1.88 -20.56 -26.09
N GLY A 72 -2.75 -19.86 -26.82
CA GLY A 72 -2.59 -18.45 -27.16
C GLY A 72 -2.25 -17.59 -25.94
N ARG A 73 -1.52 -16.49 -26.18
CA ARG A 73 -1.17 -15.49 -25.16
C ARG A 73 -2.35 -15.11 -24.25
N ASP A 74 -3.56 -15.24 -24.76
CA ASP A 74 -4.82 -14.88 -24.12
C ASP A 74 -5.45 -16.00 -23.25
N GLU A 75 -4.83 -17.18 -23.13
CA GLU A 75 -5.34 -18.24 -22.25
C GLU A 75 -5.40 -17.75 -20.79
N PRO A 76 -6.54 -17.93 -20.10
CA PRO A 76 -6.68 -17.51 -18.71
C PRO A 76 -5.73 -18.29 -17.79
N VAL A 77 -5.30 -17.64 -16.72
CA VAL A 77 -4.43 -18.24 -15.71
C VAL A 77 -5.27 -18.64 -14.50
N LEU A 78 -5.22 -19.92 -14.14
CA LEU A 78 -5.87 -20.42 -12.94
C LEU A 78 -4.82 -20.54 -11.83
N VAL A 79 -4.90 -19.68 -10.82
CA VAL A 79 -4.02 -19.72 -9.65
C VAL A 79 -4.62 -20.63 -8.60
N VAL A 80 -3.83 -21.62 -8.19
CA VAL A 80 -4.14 -22.54 -7.11
C VAL A 80 -3.25 -22.14 -5.92
N PRO A 81 -3.78 -21.36 -4.95
CA PRO A 81 -3.00 -20.89 -3.81
C PRO A 81 -2.81 -22.01 -2.79
N HIS A 82 -1.58 -22.20 -2.32
CA HIS A 82 -1.24 -23.11 -1.22
C HIS A 82 -0.83 -22.33 0.02
N GLY A 83 -1.11 -22.88 1.21
CA GLY A 83 -0.86 -22.21 2.49
C GLY A 83 -2.08 -21.39 2.92
N LEU A 84 -1.98 -20.08 2.78
CA LEU A 84 -3.02 -19.15 3.16
C LEU A 84 -3.86 -18.80 1.93
N ILE A 85 -5.18 -18.92 2.04
CA ILE A 85 -6.08 -18.59 0.93
C ILE A 85 -6.60 -17.15 1.10
N PRO A 86 -6.23 -16.20 0.22
CA PRO A 86 -6.72 -14.84 0.28
C PRO A 86 -8.20 -14.79 -0.11
N VAL A 87 -9.02 -14.08 0.67
CA VAL A 87 -10.43 -13.84 0.35
C VAL A 87 -10.77 -12.35 0.47
N GLY A 88 -11.89 -11.93 -0.16
CA GLY A 88 -12.36 -10.54 -0.07
C GLY A 88 -11.36 -9.52 -0.64
N PRO A 89 -11.24 -8.32 -0.02
CA PRO A 89 -10.38 -7.25 -0.55
C PRO A 89 -8.91 -7.64 -0.73
N ALA A 90 -8.41 -8.56 0.11
CA ALA A 90 -7.06 -9.08 -0.01
C ALA A 90 -6.85 -9.88 -1.30
N ALA A 91 -7.83 -10.72 -1.67
CA ALA A 91 -7.83 -11.42 -2.95
C ALA A 91 -7.89 -10.43 -4.12
N ASP A 92 -8.68 -9.37 -3.98
CA ASP A 92 -8.85 -8.35 -5.02
C ASP A 92 -7.56 -7.58 -5.28
N LEU A 93 -6.80 -7.24 -4.24
CA LEU A 93 -5.49 -6.62 -4.37
C LEU A 93 -4.47 -7.58 -5.00
N LEU A 94 -4.39 -8.81 -4.50
CA LEU A 94 -3.41 -9.81 -4.93
C LEU A 94 -3.60 -10.26 -6.36
N TYR A 95 -4.77 -10.80 -6.64
CA TYR A 95 -5.09 -11.39 -7.93
C TYR A 95 -5.45 -10.31 -8.95
N GLY A 96 -5.98 -9.15 -8.53
CA GLY A 96 -6.13 -7.98 -9.39
C GLY A 96 -4.79 -7.46 -9.89
N ALA A 97 -3.82 -7.23 -9.00
CA ALA A 97 -2.48 -6.81 -9.41
C ALA A 97 -1.76 -7.85 -10.30
N LEU A 98 -1.96 -9.14 -10.04
CA LEU A 98 -1.44 -10.21 -10.89
C LEU A 98 -2.11 -10.23 -12.28
N THR A 99 -3.43 -10.01 -12.32
CA THR A 99 -4.21 -9.90 -13.57
C THR A 99 -3.73 -8.74 -14.42
N ASP A 100 -3.58 -7.56 -13.82
CA ASP A 100 -3.10 -6.36 -14.50
C ASP A 100 -1.67 -6.58 -15.03
N ALA A 101 -0.81 -7.25 -14.25
CA ALA A 101 0.56 -7.54 -14.67
C ALA A 101 0.66 -8.62 -15.76
N LEU A 102 -0.25 -9.60 -15.80
CA LEU A 102 -0.29 -10.64 -16.81
C LEU A 102 -1.00 -10.21 -18.09
N GLY A 103 -1.96 -9.27 -18.01
CA GLY A 103 -2.81 -8.87 -19.12
C GLY A 103 -3.81 -9.95 -19.57
N VAL A 104 -4.08 -10.95 -18.72
CA VAL A 104 -5.07 -12.02 -18.98
C VAL A 104 -5.98 -12.20 -17.78
N VAL A 105 -7.12 -12.87 -17.97
CA VAL A 105 -8.02 -13.21 -16.86
C VAL A 105 -7.30 -14.14 -15.88
N VAL A 106 -7.28 -13.78 -14.60
CA VAL A 106 -6.83 -14.65 -13.53
C VAL A 106 -8.05 -15.19 -12.81
N THR A 107 -8.06 -16.49 -12.56
CA THR A 107 -9.07 -17.17 -11.76
C THR A 107 -8.40 -17.78 -10.56
N ALA A 108 -9.01 -17.69 -9.38
CA ALA A 108 -8.52 -18.34 -8.17
C ALA A 108 -9.71 -18.83 -7.33
N SER A 109 -9.50 -19.92 -6.60
CA SER A 109 -10.48 -20.41 -5.63
C SER A 109 -10.15 -19.92 -4.22
N ASP A 110 -11.19 -19.60 -3.44
CA ASP A 110 -11.06 -19.28 -2.02
C ASP A 110 -11.12 -20.53 -1.09
N GLY A 111 -11.10 -21.72 -1.68
CA GLY A 111 -11.04 -23.00 -1.00
C GLY A 111 -10.01 -23.96 -1.59
N PRO A 112 -9.73 -25.09 -0.90
CA PRO A 112 -8.88 -26.16 -1.42
C PRO A 112 -9.38 -26.63 -2.78
N VAL A 113 -8.45 -26.80 -3.71
CA VAL A 113 -8.70 -27.25 -5.09
C VAL A 113 -8.20 -28.67 -5.25
N GLU A 114 -9.05 -29.54 -5.78
CA GLU A 114 -8.71 -30.90 -6.18
C GLU A 114 -8.99 -31.08 -7.68
N LEU A 115 -8.09 -31.76 -8.38
CA LEU A 115 -8.30 -32.12 -9.78
C LEU A 115 -8.64 -33.61 -9.87
N ALA A 116 -9.88 -33.92 -10.22
CA ALA A 116 -10.34 -35.30 -10.37
C ALA A 116 -11.08 -35.49 -11.70
N GLY A 117 -10.62 -36.44 -12.52
CA GLY A 117 -11.27 -36.79 -13.79
C GLY A 117 -11.33 -35.62 -14.79
N GLY A 118 -10.29 -34.79 -14.84
CA GLY A 118 -10.22 -33.61 -15.72
C GLY A 118 -11.15 -32.47 -15.32
N ARG A 119 -11.73 -32.51 -14.11
CA ARG A 119 -12.56 -31.45 -13.55
C ARG A 119 -11.92 -30.88 -12.31
N LEU A 120 -11.94 -29.56 -12.21
CA LEU A 120 -11.54 -28.85 -11.02
C LEU A 120 -12.70 -28.85 -10.03
N ASN A 121 -12.47 -29.44 -8.86
CA ASN A 121 -13.39 -29.42 -7.73
C ASN A 121 -12.81 -28.49 -6.67
N THR A 122 -13.66 -27.68 -6.06
CA THR A 122 -13.28 -26.87 -4.91
C THR A 122 -14.42 -26.86 -3.90
N THR A 123 -14.08 -26.71 -2.63
CA THR A 123 -15.05 -26.49 -1.54
C THR A 123 -15.30 -24.99 -1.28
N GLY A 124 -14.62 -24.11 -2.01
CA GLY A 124 -14.79 -22.66 -1.95
C GLY A 124 -15.48 -22.07 -3.19
N GLU A 125 -15.64 -20.76 -3.20
CA GLU A 125 -16.02 -19.98 -4.38
C GLU A 125 -14.84 -19.87 -5.34
N ILE A 126 -15.15 -19.80 -6.63
CA ILE A 126 -14.20 -19.43 -7.67
C ILE A 126 -14.48 -17.97 -8.07
N ARG A 127 -13.43 -17.16 -8.09
CA ARG A 127 -13.48 -15.76 -8.49
C ARG A 127 -12.58 -15.55 -9.68
N TRP A 128 -12.97 -14.62 -10.54
CA TRP A 128 -12.14 -14.21 -11.67
C TRP A 128 -11.96 -12.70 -11.72
N TRP A 129 -10.74 -12.30 -12.04
CA TRP A 129 -10.31 -10.93 -12.23
C TRP A 129 -9.96 -10.75 -13.69
N ALA A 130 -10.46 -9.69 -14.32
CA ALA A 130 -10.14 -9.36 -15.69
C ALA A 130 -9.33 -8.07 -15.77
N PRO A 131 -8.40 -7.95 -16.73
CA PRO A 131 -7.66 -6.72 -16.96
C PRO A 131 -8.64 -5.55 -17.09
N ASP A 132 -8.30 -4.43 -16.47
CA ASP A 132 -9.04 -3.15 -16.53
C ASP A 132 -10.43 -3.12 -15.89
N ARG A 133 -10.96 -4.26 -15.40
CA ARG A 133 -12.32 -4.38 -14.85
C ARG A 133 -12.39 -4.83 -13.39
N GLY A 134 -11.27 -5.25 -12.79
CA GLY A 134 -11.26 -5.78 -11.42
C GLY A 134 -11.95 -7.14 -11.31
N VAL A 135 -12.63 -7.42 -10.19
CA VAL A 135 -13.45 -8.64 -10.04
C VAL A 135 -14.62 -8.60 -11.01
N VAL A 136 -14.73 -9.57 -11.90
CA VAL A 136 -15.80 -9.62 -12.91
C VAL A 136 -16.91 -10.62 -12.55
N GLY A 137 -16.68 -11.52 -11.59
CA GLY A 137 -17.72 -12.45 -11.14
C GLY A 137 -17.26 -13.47 -10.09
N VAL A 138 -18.25 -14.15 -9.50
CA VAL A 138 -18.11 -15.18 -8.47
C VAL A 138 -19.02 -16.35 -8.84
N GLY A 139 -18.55 -17.59 -8.72
CA GLY A 139 -19.36 -18.78 -8.92
C GLY A 139 -18.72 -20.07 -8.40
N ASP A 140 -19.53 -21.13 -8.29
CA ASP A 140 -19.12 -22.36 -7.59
C ASP A 140 -18.57 -23.44 -8.55
N THR A 141 -18.62 -23.19 -9.86
CA THR A 141 -18.06 -24.07 -10.90
C THR A 141 -17.56 -23.25 -12.08
N VAL A 142 -16.39 -23.62 -12.62
CA VAL A 142 -15.91 -23.12 -13.92
C VAL A 142 -16.11 -24.23 -14.94
N PRO A 143 -16.92 -24.02 -15.99
CA PRO A 143 -16.90 -24.90 -17.16
C PRO A 143 -15.57 -24.67 -17.90
N VAL A 144 -14.58 -25.49 -17.56
CA VAL A 144 -13.30 -25.64 -18.24
C VAL A 144 -13.58 -25.97 -19.71
N GLY A 145 -13.39 -25.00 -20.61
CA GLY A 145 -13.53 -25.19 -22.07
C GLY A 145 -14.56 -24.35 -22.85
N CYS A 146 -15.28 -23.40 -22.24
CA CYS A 146 -16.11 -22.46 -23.00
C CYS A 146 -15.41 -21.11 -23.15
N GLY A 147 -15.28 -20.64 -24.40
CA GLY A 147 -14.71 -19.33 -24.72
C GLY A 147 -15.38 -18.19 -23.95
N THR A 148 -14.66 -17.06 -23.88
CA THR A 148 -15.05 -15.77 -23.28
C THR A 148 -16.57 -15.60 -23.10
N PRO A 149 -17.07 -15.28 -21.89
CA PRO A 149 -18.48 -14.97 -21.72
C PRO A 149 -18.83 -13.78 -22.62
N VAL A 150 -19.63 -14.04 -23.65
CA VAL A 150 -20.32 -12.97 -24.40
C VAL A 150 -21.22 -12.27 -23.38
N GLY A 151 -21.05 -10.95 -23.24
CA GLY A 151 -21.83 -10.14 -22.31
C GLY A 151 -23.34 -10.30 -22.52
N PRO A 152 -24.17 -9.88 -21.55
CA PRO A 152 -25.61 -10.09 -21.63
C PRO A 152 -26.19 -9.41 -22.87
N THR A 153 -26.55 -10.21 -23.87
CA THR A 153 -27.41 -9.79 -24.97
C THR A 153 -28.75 -9.38 -24.37
N VAL A 154 -29.12 -8.11 -24.53
CA VAL A 154 -30.46 -7.60 -24.20
C VAL A 154 -31.48 -8.42 -24.97
N ALA A 155 -32.16 -9.34 -24.28
CA ALA A 155 -33.24 -10.10 -24.85
C ALA A 155 -34.45 -9.17 -25.03
N ALA A 156 -34.83 -8.95 -26.29
CA ALA A 156 -36.09 -8.35 -26.65
C ALA A 156 -37.25 -9.16 -26.05
N HIS A 157 -38.24 -8.46 -25.49
CA HIS A 157 -39.48 -9.03 -24.97
C HIS A 157 -40.16 -9.99 -25.95
N PRO A 158 -40.48 -11.22 -25.53
CA PRO A 158 -41.52 -12.00 -26.17
C PRO A 158 -42.86 -11.79 -25.46
N ILE A 159 -43.87 -11.57 -26.30
CA ILE A 159 -45.29 -11.47 -25.99
C ILE A 159 -45.81 -12.82 -25.46
N ASP A 160 -46.72 -12.76 -24.49
CA ASP A 160 -47.50 -13.86 -23.91
C ASP A 160 -48.32 -14.60 -25.00
N PRO A 161 -48.49 -15.93 -24.93
CA PRO A 161 -49.80 -16.39 -24.48
C PRO A 161 -49.83 -17.71 -23.67
N ALA A 162 -50.57 -17.61 -22.58
CA ALA A 162 -51.51 -18.53 -21.94
C ALA A 162 -51.93 -19.89 -22.57
N VAL A 163 -52.15 -20.84 -21.65
CA VAL A 163 -53.19 -21.91 -21.55
C VAL A 163 -52.83 -23.39 -21.83
N ALA A 164 -53.16 -24.20 -20.81
CA ALA A 164 -53.63 -25.62 -20.77
C ALA A 164 -52.68 -26.75 -20.32
N THR A 165 -53.16 -27.46 -19.29
CA THR A 165 -52.82 -28.82 -18.83
C THR A 165 -54.11 -29.68 -18.91
N PRO A 166 -54.13 -31.00 -18.60
CA PRO A 166 -53.44 -32.23 -19.09
C PRO A 166 -54.54 -33.18 -19.71
N PRO A 167 -54.56 -34.56 -19.69
CA PRO A 167 -53.64 -35.61 -19.20
C PRO A 167 -53.47 -36.88 -20.09
N GLY A 168 -52.58 -37.82 -19.69
CA GLY A 168 -52.58 -39.19 -20.23
C GLY A 168 -51.44 -40.09 -19.75
N ALA A 169 -51.78 -41.23 -19.17
CA ALA A 169 -50.91 -42.18 -18.47
C ALA A 169 -50.20 -43.22 -19.37
N ALA A 170 -49.10 -43.82 -18.89
CA ALA A 170 -48.91 -45.29 -18.80
C ALA A 170 -47.47 -45.69 -18.39
N ARG A 171 -47.37 -46.69 -17.50
CA ARG A 171 -46.16 -47.42 -17.08
C ARG A 171 -45.75 -48.48 -18.12
N VAL A 172 -44.45 -48.77 -18.30
CA VAL A 172 -43.90 -50.14 -18.49
C VAL A 172 -42.43 -50.20 -17.99
N HIS A 173 -42.06 -51.34 -17.41
CA HIS A 173 -40.78 -51.75 -16.82
C HIS A 173 -39.59 -51.86 -17.78
N GLY A 174 -38.37 -51.69 -17.25
CA GLY A 174 -37.12 -52.12 -17.88
C GLY A 174 -35.92 -51.99 -16.94
N ARG A 175 -35.55 -53.11 -16.32
CA ARG A 175 -34.43 -53.30 -15.39
C ARG A 175 -33.13 -53.46 -16.18
N ALA A 176 -32.10 -52.68 -15.87
CA ALA A 176 -30.71 -52.97 -16.25
C ALA A 176 -29.78 -52.61 -15.08
N ALA A 177 -29.02 -53.61 -14.63
CA ALA A 177 -28.05 -53.52 -13.56
C ALA A 177 -26.80 -52.77 -14.03
N VAL A 178 -26.29 -51.86 -13.19
CA VAL A 178 -24.93 -51.34 -13.33
C VAL A 178 -24.17 -51.59 -12.04
N VAL A 179 -22.98 -52.11 -12.27
CA VAL A 179 -21.99 -52.68 -11.36
C VAL A 179 -21.50 -51.66 -10.34
N ALA A 180 -21.47 -52.07 -9.08
CA ALA A 180 -20.77 -51.39 -8.00
C ALA A 180 -19.25 -51.48 -8.25
N ALA A 181 -18.62 -50.35 -8.55
CA ALA A 181 -17.17 -50.22 -8.53
C ALA A 181 -16.73 -49.76 -7.12
N ALA A 182 -15.71 -50.45 -6.61
CA ALA A 182 -15.17 -50.34 -5.28
C ALA A 182 -14.68 -48.90 -4.97
N ARG A 183 -15.05 -48.39 -3.80
CA ARG A 183 -14.35 -47.28 -3.15
C ARG A 183 -12.97 -47.78 -2.72
N ALA A 184 -11.92 -47.20 -3.27
CA ALA A 184 -10.63 -47.20 -2.62
C ALA A 184 -10.69 -46.13 -1.52
N ASP A 185 -10.60 -46.56 -0.26
CA ASP A 185 -10.41 -45.65 0.87
C ASP A 185 -9.02 -45.03 0.74
N HIS A 186 -8.96 -43.80 0.24
CA HIS A 186 -7.84 -42.89 0.50
C HIS A 186 -8.22 -42.04 1.70
N GLU A 187 -7.52 -42.26 2.82
CA GLU A 187 -7.54 -41.33 3.94
C GLU A 187 -6.98 -39.98 3.46
N PRO A 188 -7.76 -38.89 3.48
CA PRO A 188 -7.23 -37.57 3.15
C PRO A 188 -6.24 -37.15 4.23
N TYR A 189 -5.01 -36.82 3.83
CA TYR A 189 -4.07 -36.11 4.69
C TYR A 189 -4.70 -34.80 5.15
N PRO A 190 -4.79 -34.51 6.47
CA PRO A 190 -5.34 -33.24 6.93
C PRO A 190 -4.33 -32.12 6.67
N VAL A 191 -4.46 -31.43 5.53
CA VAL A 191 -3.83 -30.12 5.34
C VAL A 191 -4.72 -29.10 6.05
N ALA A 192 -4.22 -28.50 7.13
CA ALA A 192 -4.92 -27.45 7.84
C ALA A 192 -4.98 -26.19 6.97
N VAL A 193 -6.15 -25.92 6.37
CA VAL A 193 -6.37 -24.71 5.56
C VAL A 193 -6.87 -23.59 6.44
N THR A 194 -6.12 -22.49 6.48
CA THR A 194 -6.50 -21.27 7.22
C THR A 194 -7.03 -20.23 6.23
N ARG A 195 -8.28 -19.81 6.40
CA ARG A 195 -8.92 -18.73 5.62
C ARG A 195 -8.60 -17.39 6.26
N LEU A 196 -8.07 -16.43 5.50
CA LEU A 196 -8.04 -15.02 5.95
C LEU A 196 -9.37 -14.36 5.59
N ASN A 197 -10.17 -13.99 6.58
CA ASN A 197 -11.35 -13.15 6.38
C ASN A 197 -10.99 -11.64 6.34
N GLY A 198 -11.96 -10.79 6.01
CA GLY A 198 -11.79 -9.33 5.93
C GLY A 198 -11.23 -8.66 7.19
N ALA A 199 -11.32 -9.31 8.36
CA ALA A 199 -10.71 -8.82 9.59
C ALA A 199 -9.18 -8.82 9.53
N HIS A 200 -8.55 -9.60 8.65
CA HIS A 200 -7.10 -9.70 8.47
C HIS A 200 -6.58 -9.04 7.17
N ALA A 201 -7.43 -8.36 6.39
CA ALA A 201 -7.03 -7.68 5.16
C ALA A 201 -5.89 -6.65 5.38
N HIS A 202 -5.74 -6.15 6.61
CA HIS A 202 -4.65 -5.27 7.04
C HIS A 202 -3.26 -5.93 7.04
N THR A 203 -3.15 -7.27 7.04
CA THR A 203 -1.86 -7.98 6.96
C THR A 203 -1.30 -8.03 5.53
N LEU A 204 -2.20 -7.94 4.54
CA LEU A 204 -1.93 -7.90 3.10
C LEU A 204 -1.99 -6.46 2.56
N ASP A 205 -1.56 -5.50 3.39
CA ASP A 205 -1.48 -4.08 3.07
C ASP A 205 -0.65 -3.83 1.81
N ALA A 206 -1.25 -3.26 0.75
CA ALA A 206 -0.61 -3.01 -0.53
C ALA A 206 0.62 -2.06 -0.45
N ALA A 207 0.81 -1.27 0.62
CA ALA A 207 2.05 -0.48 0.77
C ALA A 207 3.26 -1.33 1.18
N ARG A 208 3.04 -2.49 1.81
CA ARG A 208 4.08 -3.51 2.03
C ARG A 208 4.68 -4.03 0.71
N TRP A 209 3.98 -3.82 -0.42
CA TRP A 209 4.27 -4.38 -1.73
C TRP A 209 4.95 -3.39 -2.68
N THR A 210 4.74 -2.10 -2.50
CA THR A 210 5.31 -1.07 -3.37
C THR A 210 6.67 -0.57 -2.88
N GLY A 211 6.90 -0.52 -1.56
CA GLY A 211 8.14 0.00 -0.97
C GLY A 211 9.32 -0.98 -0.85
N ARG A 212 9.08 -2.30 -0.91
CA ARG A 212 10.13 -3.31 -0.63
C ARG A 212 11.00 -3.70 -1.83
N TRP A 213 10.60 -3.37 -3.06
CA TRP A 213 11.18 -3.97 -4.28
C TRP A 213 11.98 -3.01 -5.16
N THR A 214 11.97 -1.72 -4.86
CA THR A 214 12.85 -0.73 -5.49
C THR A 214 14.20 -0.73 -4.76
N GLY A 215 15.12 -1.64 -5.12
CA GLY A 215 16.51 -1.55 -4.60
C GLY A 215 17.34 -2.81 -4.44
N VAL A 216 16.97 -3.96 -5.02
CA VAL A 216 17.90 -5.11 -5.03
C VAL A 216 18.91 -4.94 -6.17
N GLU A 217 19.88 -4.05 -5.99
CA GLU A 217 21.11 -4.01 -6.77
C GLU A 217 22.17 -4.89 -6.09
N ALA A 218 22.93 -5.65 -6.89
CA ALA A 218 23.92 -6.59 -6.38
C ALA A 218 24.99 -5.88 -5.54
N PRO A 219 25.40 -6.42 -4.38
CA PRO A 219 26.34 -5.74 -3.50
C PRO A 219 27.70 -5.54 -4.19
N PRO A 220 28.27 -4.31 -4.17
CA PRO A 220 29.63 -4.10 -4.65
C PRO A 220 30.66 -4.76 -3.71
N PRO A 221 31.83 -5.19 -4.24
CA PRO A 221 32.84 -5.86 -3.45
C PRO A 221 33.47 -4.92 -2.39
N PRO A 222 33.85 -5.45 -1.21
CA PRO A 222 34.34 -4.64 -0.10
C PRO A 222 35.69 -3.97 -0.42
N ARG A 223 35.77 -2.65 -0.19
CA ARG A 223 37.03 -1.89 -0.20
C ARG A 223 37.68 -1.89 1.17
N ALA A 224 39.00 -2.07 1.18
CA ALA A 224 39.84 -2.05 2.38
C ALA A 224 39.99 -0.62 2.97
N PRO A 225 40.16 -0.49 4.29
CA PRO A 225 40.27 0.82 4.95
C PRO A 225 41.66 1.44 4.78
N ALA A 226 41.71 2.72 4.42
CA ALA A 226 42.91 3.54 4.46
C ALA A 226 43.02 4.24 5.82
N THR A 227 44.20 4.13 6.43
CA THR A 227 44.59 4.78 7.68
C THR A 227 45.21 6.15 7.39
N GLY A 228 44.81 7.19 8.13
CA GLY A 228 45.41 8.52 8.05
C GLY A 228 45.27 9.29 9.38
N PRO A 229 46.29 10.02 9.87
CA PRO A 229 46.36 10.53 11.25
C PRO A 229 46.24 12.06 11.40
N GLY A 230 45.82 12.47 12.60
CA GLY A 230 46.22 13.73 13.31
C GLY A 230 45.69 15.05 12.74
N THR A 231 45.62 16.17 13.45
CA THR A 231 45.86 16.61 14.84
C THR A 231 45.31 18.05 14.86
N ASN A 232 44.98 18.58 16.05
CA ASN A 232 45.00 19.99 16.48
C ASN A 232 43.63 20.56 16.85
N GLU A 233 43.51 21.58 17.69
CA GLU A 233 44.22 22.11 18.86
C GLU A 233 43.33 23.28 19.31
N SER A 234 43.21 23.52 20.60
CA SER A 234 42.31 24.52 21.19
C SER A 234 42.67 25.95 20.78
N GLU A 235 41.64 26.80 20.63
CA GLU A 235 41.80 28.23 20.85
C GLU A 235 40.61 28.78 21.64
N SER A 236 40.88 29.08 22.92
CA SER A 236 40.02 29.83 23.83
C SER A 236 40.40 31.29 23.71
N VAL A 237 39.47 32.16 23.32
CA VAL A 237 39.66 33.61 23.33
C VAL A 237 38.77 34.20 24.42
N ASP A 238 39.44 34.78 25.41
CA ASP A 238 38.90 35.58 26.52
C ASP A 238 39.28 37.05 26.30
N GLY A 239 38.42 37.96 26.77
CA GLY A 239 38.58 39.42 26.70
C GLY A 239 37.44 40.09 25.91
N GLY A 240 36.81 41.17 26.35
CA GLY A 240 37.00 42.03 27.51
C GLY A 240 36.24 43.34 27.24
N THR A 241 35.41 43.77 28.20
CA THR A 241 34.98 45.15 28.53
C THR A 241 34.71 46.18 27.42
N GLY A 242 33.48 46.70 27.40
CA GLY A 242 33.16 47.99 26.79
C GLY A 242 31.69 48.39 26.97
N LEU A 243 31.32 48.87 28.17
CA LEU A 243 30.01 49.48 28.43
C LEU A 243 29.95 50.86 27.77
N SER A 244 29.28 50.96 26.63
CA SER A 244 28.76 52.21 26.08
C SER A 244 27.25 52.09 26.00
N ASP A 245 26.56 53.06 26.61
CA ASP A 245 25.10 53.21 26.65
C ASP A 245 24.61 53.67 25.26
N PRO A 246 23.92 52.83 24.47
CA PRO A 246 23.44 53.19 23.15
C PRO A 246 22.10 53.92 23.29
N GLY A 247 22.00 55.09 22.65
CA GLY A 247 20.72 55.78 22.45
C GLY A 247 19.72 54.86 21.74
N PRO A 248 18.41 55.15 21.83
CA PRO A 248 17.35 54.28 21.32
C PRO A 248 17.59 54.01 19.83
N ASP A 249 17.98 52.77 19.52
CA ASP A 249 18.18 52.31 18.16
C ASP A 249 16.87 52.50 17.37
N PRO A 250 16.95 52.99 16.11
CA PRO A 250 15.79 53.04 15.25
C PRO A 250 15.19 51.63 15.15
N PRO A 251 13.84 51.50 15.08
CA PRO A 251 13.20 50.20 14.96
C PRO A 251 13.86 49.46 13.79
N PRO A 252 14.35 48.22 14.00
CA PRO A 252 15.09 47.51 12.97
C PRO A 252 14.24 47.46 11.72
N GLU A 253 14.74 48.01 10.62
CA GLU A 253 14.13 47.83 9.31
C GLU A 253 14.03 46.32 9.09
N GLU A 254 12.80 45.80 9.05
CA GLU A 254 12.53 44.38 8.81
C GLU A 254 13.16 44.01 7.48
N THR A 255 14.36 43.42 7.55
CA THR A 255 15.07 42.95 6.38
C THR A 255 14.17 41.91 5.74
N PRO A 256 13.85 42.01 4.43
CA PRO A 256 12.96 41.06 3.77
C PRO A 256 13.41 39.64 4.08
N ALA A 257 12.53 38.86 4.72
CA ALA A 257 12.84 37.49 5.10
C ALA A 257 13.34 36.72 3.87
N GLU A 258 14.49 36.07 3.98
CA GLU A 258 15.00 35.23 2.89
C GLU A 258 13.94 34.18 2.52
N PRO A 259 13.79 33.85 1.22
CA PRO A 259 12.82 32.87 0.79
C PRO A 259 13.13 31.52 1.46
N ALA A 260 12.10 30.91 2.03
CA ALA A 260 12.17 29.61 2.68
C ALA A 260 12.78 28.57 1.73
N ARG A 261 13.71 27.75 2.26
CA ARG A 261 14.37 26.69 1.50
C ARG A 261 13.93 25.34 2.05
N PRO A 262 12.83 24.74 1.52
CA PRO A 262 12.32 23.48 2.06
C PRO A 262 13.37 22.37 1.96
N VAL A 263 13.42 21.52 2.99
CA VAL A 263 14.28 20.34 3.04
C VAL A 263 13.43 19.11 2.77
N TRP A 264 13.78 18.38 1.71
CA TRP A 264 13.09 17.19 1.27
C TRP A 264 13.79 15.94 1.81
N ILE A 265 13.06 15.07 2.49
CA ILE A 265 13.57 13.78 2.96
C ILE A 265 13.17 12.69 1.96
N ALA A 266 14.14 12.02 1.36
CA ALA A 266 13.93 10.81 0.57
C ALA A 266 13.96 9.57 1.49
N GLY A 267 13.06 8.61 1.27
CA GLY A 267 12.77 7.50 2.17
C GLY A 267 13.84 6.40 2.30
N THR A 268 15.08 6.61 1.84
CA THR A 268 16.09 5.53 1.74
C THR A 268 17.33 5.72 2.60
N ASP A 269 17.65 6.94 3.03
CA ASP A 269 19.00 7.24 3.52
C ASP A 269 19.17 7.05 5.04
N TRP A 270 18.27 6.31 5.68
CA TRP A 270 18.22 6.15 7.14
C TRP A 270 19.09 4.98 7.65
N GLY A 271 20.30 5.30 8.10
CA GLY A 271 21.36 4.33 8.47
C GLY A 271 21.43 3.94 9.96
N ALA A 272 22.29 2.97 10.30
CA ALA A 272 22.52 2.54 11.69
C ALA A 272 23.25 3.60 12.54
N GLU A 273 24.12 4.39 11.91
CA GLU A 273 24.84 5.49 12.55
C GLU A 273 23.89 6.61 12.96
N GLU A 274 23.04 7.07 12.03
CA GLU A 274 22.03 8.09 12.30
C GLU A 274 21.03 7.65 13.38
N ARG A 275 20.62 6.38 13.41
CA ARG A 275 19.83 5.80 14.51
C ARG A 275 20.54 5.95 15.86
N THR A 276 21.85 5.75 15.89
CA THR A 276 22.64 5.89 17.12
C THR A 276 22.78 7.36 17.54
N LEU A 277 22.99 8.26 16.58
CA LEU A 277 22.99 9.70 16.82
C LEU A 277 21.64 10.19 17.34
N LEU A 278 20.54 9.75 16.73
CA LEU A 278 19.20 10.10 17.18
C LEU A 278 18.95 9.61 18.61
N ARG A 279 19.23 8.32 18.91
CA ARG A 279 19.10 7.78 20.28
C ARG A 279 19.85 8.60 21.32
N ARG A 280 21.08 9.05 21.00
CA ARG A 280 21.85 9.95 21.87
C ARG A 280 21.17 11.32 22.00
N ALA A 281 20.65 11.87 20.91
CA ALA A 281 20.00 13.19 20.90
C ALA A 281 18.66 13.23 21.65
N ILE A 282 17.92 12.11 21.71
CA ILE A 282 16.65 12.01 22.43
C ILE A 282 16.73 11.19 23.73
N GLN A 283 17.94 10.96 24.27
CA GLN A 283 18.26 9.97 25.30
C GLN A 283 17.22 9.83 26.44
N GLN A 284 16.90 10.90 27.17
CA GLN A 284 15.96 10.83 28.29
C GLN A 284 14.53 10.46 27.86
N ARG A 285 14.12 10.89 26.66
CA ARG A 285 12.80 10.61 26.09
C ARG A 285 12.73 9.24 25.44
N TYR A 286 13.85 8.75 24.94
CA TYR A 286 13.94 7.47 24.25
C TYR A 286 13.42 6.32 25.11
N ASP A 287 13.89 6.19 26.36
CA ASP A 287 13.51 5.08 27.23
C ASP A 287 12.01 5.08 27.56
N THR A 288 11.43 6.27 27.76
CA THR A 288 9.99 6.42 28.03
C THR A 288 9.16 5.99 26.83
N HIS A 289 9.49 6.49 25.64
CA HIS A 289 8.77 6.15 24.41
C HIS A 289 9.02 4.72 23.95
N ALA A 290 10.22 4.16 24.19
CA ALA A 290 10.54 2.77 23.88
C ALA A 290 9.68 1.77 24.66
N ARG A 291 9.36 2.07 25.94
CA ARG A 291 8.43 1.24 26.72
C ARG A 291 7.01 1.26 26.15
N ALA A 292 6.54 2.42 25.72
CA ALA A 292 5.22 2.55 25.08
C ALA A 292 5.18 1.80 23.75
N VAL A 293 6.17 2.01 22.89
CA VAL A 293 6.33 1.29 21.61
C VAL A 293 6.42 -0.22 21.82
N GLY A 294 7.19 -0.69 22.81
CA GLY A 294 7.29 -2.12 23.12
C GLY A 294 5.95 -2.74 23.52
N ARG A 295 5.09 -1.98 24.21
CA ARG A 295 3.72 -2.41 24.52
C ARG A 295 2.85 -2.45 23.27
N THR A 296 2.85 -1.39 22.46
CA THR A 296 2.09 -1.33 21.19
C THR A 296 2.48 -2.50 20.28
N ILE A 297 3.78 -2.77 20.14
CA ILE A 297 4.29 -3.89 19.34
C ILE A 297 3.71 -5.22 19.85
N ALA A 298 3.66 -5.45 21.17
CA ALA A 298 3.10 -6.67 21.76
C ALA A 298 1.57 -6.78 21.60
N GLU A 299 0.86 -5.65 21.52
CA GLU A 299 -0.60 -5.59 21.35
C GLU A 299 -1.05 -5.68 19.89
N GLU A 300 -0.17 -5.34 18.93
CA GLU A 300 -0.47 -5.31 17.49
C GLU A 300 0.41 -6.29 16.70
N PRO A 301 0.00 -7.57 16.54
CA PRO A 301 0.80 -8.58 15.86
C PRO A 301 1.16 -8.24 14.41
N GLY A 302 0.41 -7.35 13.76
CA GLY A 302 0.72 -6.86 12.41
C GLY A 302 2.07 -6.12 12.33
N LEU A 303 2.54 -5.54 13.43
CA LEU A 303 3.87 -4.93 13.53
C LEU A 303 5.00 -5.97 13.68
N HIS A 304 4.65 -7.24 13.96
CA HIS A 304 5.58 -8.37 14.12
C HIS A 304 5.85 -9.15 12.84
N ALA A 305 5.69 -8.57 11.65
CA ALA A 305 5.99 -9.27 10.39
C ALA A 305 7.45 -9.80 10.27
N GLY A 306 8.29 -9.59 11.28
CA GLY A 306 9.51 -10.32 11.59
C GLY A 306 9.87 -10.22 13.08
N ARG A 307 11.02 -10.80 13.47
CA ARG A 307 11.58 -10.62 14.82
C ARG A 307 11.83 -9.12 15.06
N PRO A 308 11.35 -8.52 16.17
CA PRO A 308 11.57 -7.12 16.44
C PRO A 308 13.08 -6.83 16.49
N SER A 309 13.54 -5.97 15.60
CA SER A 309 14.93 -5.49 15.58
C SER A 309 15.03 -4.21 16.43
N VAL A 310 16.24 -3.93 16.92
CA VAL A 310 16.53 -2.66 17.61
C VAL A 310 16.24 -1.47 16.69
N ASP A 311 16.46 -1.64 15.38
CA ASP A 311 16.18 -0.63 14.37
C ASP A 311 14.68 -0.34 14.26
N LEU A 312 13.83 -1.38 14.24
CA LEU A 312 12.37 -1.21 14.23
C LEU A 312 11.90 -0.41 15.45
N VAL A 313 12.38 -0.76 16.64
CA VAL A 313 12.02 -0.04 17.86
C VAL A 313 12.49 1.42 17.79
N THR A 314 13.70 1.66 17.30
CA THR A 314 14.24 3.03 17.17
C THR A 314 13.43 3.87 16.20
N ASP A 315 13.08 3.30 15.04
CA ASP A 315 12.27 3.95 14.00
C ASP A 315 10.87 4.34 14.55
N LEU A 316 10.21 3.43 15.28
CA LEU A 316 8.90 3.68 15.88
C LEU A 316 8.96 4.65 17.08
N VAL A 317 10.04 4.63 17.86
CA VAL A 317 10.27 5.63 18.91
C VAL A 317 10.44 7.02 18.32
N ALA A 318 11.17 7.15 17.21
CA ALA A 318 11.32 8.42 16.50
C ALA A 318 9.96 8.95 16.03
N LEU A 319 9.13 8.10 15.43
CA LEU A 319 7.77 8.47 15.02
C LEU A 319 6.91 8.91 16.21
N ARG A 320 6.97 8.21 17.34
CA ARG A 320 6.21 8.59 18.54
C ARG A 320 6.67 9.91 19.15
N VAL A 321 7.98 10.14 19.23
CA VAL A 321 8.54 11.42 19.72
C VAL A 321 8.11 12.56 18.79
N PHE A 322 8.17 12.35 17.48
CA PHE A 322 7.67 13.31 16.50
C PHE A 322 6.18 13.61 16.74
N ASP A 323 5.35 12.57 16.81
CA ASP A 323 3.89 12.70 16.90
C ASP A 323 3.43 13.43 18.18
N VAL A 324 4.03 13.10 19.32
CA VAL A 324 3.60 13.58 20.64
C VAL A 324 4.24 14.92 21.03
N ASP A 325 5.53 15.13 20.73
CA ASP A 325 6.31 16.20 21.35
C ASP A 325 6.85 17.24 20.35
N GLU A 326 7.25 16.83 19.14
CA GLU A 326 8.15 17.62 18.28
C GLU A 326 7.57 17.96 16.90
N ARG A 327 6.29 17.67 16.69
CA ARG A 327 5.60 17.76 15.40
C ARG A 327 5.77 19.12 14.71
N ASP A 328 5.41 20.19 15.41
CA ASP A 328 5.43 21.54 14.84
C ASP A 328 6.85 22.04 14.58
N VAL A 329 7.79 21.70 15.47
CA VAL A 329 9.21 22.06 15.35
C VAL A 329 9.81 21.38 14.12
N VAL A 330 9.61 20.07 13.97
CA VAL A 330 10.13 19.30 12.84
C VAL A 330 9.48 19.72 11.52
N ASN A 331 8.17 19.91 11.48
CA ASN A 331 7.50 20.37 10.25
C ASN A 331 7.92 21.79 9.87
N GLY A 332 8.10 22.69 10.84
CA GLY A 332 8.67 24.01 10.62
C GLY A 332 10.05 23.92 9.99
N ALA A 333 10.95 23.13 10.60
CA ALA A 333 12.31 22.89 10.09
C ALA A 333 12.33 22.35 8.65
N LEU A 334 11.43 21.43 8.30
CA LEU A 334 11.34 20.88 6.94
C LEU A 334 10.84 21.91 5.92
N ARG A 335 9.92 22.79 6.30
CA ARG A 335 9.37 23.81 5.39
C ARG A 335 10.30 25.00 5.19
N THR A 336 11.02 25.41 6.22
CA THR A 336 11.88 26.60 6.18
C THR A 336 13.34 26.26 5.86
N GLY A 337 13.77 25.03 6.15
CA GLY A 337 15.17 24.62 6.13
C GLY A 337 15.99 25.14 7.30
N SER A 338 15.36 25.75 8.32
CA SER A 338 16.03 26.39 9.45
C SER A 338 16.17 25.50 10.69
N GLY A 339 16.01 24.18 10.55
CA GLY A 339 16.13 23.23 11.64
C GLY A 339 17.56 22.99 12.10
N VAL A 340 17.73 22.41 13.30
CA VAL A 340 19.02 21.87 13.72
C VAL A 340 19.16 20.41 13.26
N VAL A 341 20.38 19.87 13.24
CA VAL A 341 20.68 18.48 12.82
C VAL A 341 19.75 17.44 13.46
N ARG A 342 19.42 17.64 14.75
CA ARG A 342 18.50 16.78 15.51
C ARG A 342 17.12 16.69 14.85
N ASP A 343 16.58 17.79 14.36
CA ASP A 343 15.21 17.83 13.83
C ASP A 343 15.11 17.04 12.52
N PHE A 344 16.13 17.14 11.67
CA PHE A 344 16.22 16.34 10.44
C PHE A 344 16.48 14.85 10.73
N LEU A 345 17.29 14.52 11.74
CA LEU A 345 17.47 13.13 12.19
C LEU A 345 16.14 12.54 12.70
N LEU A 346 15.39 13.32 13.49
CA LEU A 346 14.09 12.91 14.01
C LEU A 346 13.09 12.72 12.87
N ALA A 347 13.06 13.63 11.89
CA ALA A 347 12.21 13.52 10.71
C ALA A 347 12.52 12.27 9.86
N ARG A 348 13.81 11.96 9.61
CA ARG A 348 14.20 10.73 8.89
C ARG A 348 13.79 9.48 9.66
N GLY A 349 14.05 9.44 10.97
CA GLY A 349 13.64 8.34 11.83
C GLY A 349 12.12 8.16 11.88
N ALA A 350 11.37 9.25 11.99
CA ALA A 350 9.91 9.23 11.98
C ALA A 350 9.35 8.77 10.63
N ALA A 351 9.91 9.22 9.50
CA ALA A 351 9.54 8.74 8.18
C ALA A 351 9.80 7.24 8.01
N ALA A 352 10.97 6.77 8.47
CA ALA A 352 11.29 5.34 8.48
C ALA A 352 10.34 4.53 9.37
N GLY A 353 9.98 5.05 10.54
CA GLY A 353 8.99 4.46 11.44
C GLY A 353 7.60 4.40 10.82
N LEU A 354 7.18 5.47 10.15
CA LEU A 354 5.89 5.56 9.47
C LEU A 354 5.76 4.49 8.38
N GLY A 355 6.82 4.27 7.60
CA GLY A 355 6.89 3.21 6.60
C GLY A 355 6.85 1.77 7.16
N ARG A 356 6.92 1.58 8.49
CA ARG A 356 6.69 0.27 9.14
C ARG A 356 5.23 0.00 9.46
N LEU A 357 4.39 1.03 9.45
CA LEU A 357 3.00 0.93 9.82
C LEU A 357 2.14 0.51 8.61
N PRO A 358 0.96 -0.07 8.84
CA PRO A 358 0.04 -0.37 7.75
C PRO A 358 -0.42 0.91 7.04
N ALA A 359 -0.32 0.93 5.72
CA ALA A 359 -0.87 1.99 4.92
C ALA A 359 -2.39 1.90 4.76
N VAL A 360 -2.94 3.01 4.28
CA VAL A 360 -4.36 3.25 4.09
C VAL A 360 -4.60 3.59 2.63
N PHE A 361 -5.44 2.77 2.01
CA PHE A 361 -5.95 3.00 0.67
C PHE A 361 -7.38 3.51 0.74
N GLY A 362 -7.64 4.66 0.11
CA GLY A 362 -8.97 5.27 0.05
C GLY A 362 -9.07 6.63 0.72
N PRO A 363 -10.28 7.12 1.00
CA PRO A 363 -10.51 8.48 1.47
C PRO A 363 -10.03 8.68 2.91
N VAL A 364 -9.25 9.73 3.13
CA VAL A 364 -8.86 10.26 4.44
C VAL A 364 -9.14 11.76 4.48
N PHE A 365 -9.25 12.33 5.67
CA PHE A 365 -9.78 13.68 5.88
C PHE A 365 -8.82 14.51 6.73
N ALA A 366 -8.57 15.75 6.31
CA ALA A 366 -7.87 16.73 7.13
C ALA A 366 -8.67 18.04 7.17
N SER A 367 -8.46 18.84 8.20
CA SER A 367 -9.11 20.14 8.39
C SER A 367 -8.04 21.21 8.45
N GLY A 368 -8.25 22.36 7.81
CA GLY A 368 -7.31 23.48 7.83
C GLY A 368 -7.98 24.80 8.16
N ASP A 369 -7.20 25.74 8.68
CA ASP A 369 -7.66 27.06 9.11
C ASP A 369 -7.43 28.16 8.07
N ILE A 370 -6.63 27.87 7.04
CA ILE A 370 -6.23 28.83 6.01
C ILE A 370 -6.98 28.54 4.71
N ASP A 371 -7.63 29.56 4.16
CA ASP A 371 -8.27 29.51 2.84
C ASP A 371 -7.26 29.03 1.77
N PRO A 372 -7.56 27.97 1.00
CA PRO A 372 -6.68 27.50 -0.06
C PRO A 372 -6.46 28.53 -1.19
N GLY A 373 -7.18 29.65 -1.21
CA GLY A 373 -6.98 30.71 -2.20
C GLY A 373 -7.26 30.21 -3.62
N GLU A 374 -6.32 30.45 -4.55
CA GLU A 374 -6.45 30.08 -5.97
C GLU A 374 -5.94 28.67 -6.32
N LEU A 375 -6.04 27.68 -5.42
CA LEU A 375 -5.78 26.28 -5.81
C LEU A 375 -6.63 25.89 -7.03
N ARG A 376 -5.97 25.36 -8.06
CA ARG A 376 -6.61 24.97 -9.33
C ARG A 376 -6.63 23.45 -9.47
N PRO A 377 -7.73 22.86 -9.98
CA PRO A 377 -7.73 21.47 -10.41
C PRO A 377 -6.56 21.17 -11.38
N GLY A 378 -5.94 20.01 -11.23
CA GLY A 378 -4.74 19.60 -11.94
C GLY A 378 -3.42 20.10 -11.34
N SER A 379 -3.45 21.10 -10.44
CA SER A 379 -2.22 21.54 -9.75
C SER A 379 -1.67 20.44 -8.87
N GLU A 380 -0.36 20.28 -8.90
CA GLU A 380 0.36 19.39 -8.00
C GLU A 380 0.92 20.18 -6.81
N LEU A 381 0.73 19.63 -5.63
CA LEU A 381 1.17 20.13 -4.33
C LEU A 381 2.18 19.14 -3.77
N ALA A 382 3.32 19.64 -3.31
CA ALA A 382 4.35 18.81 -2.67
C ALA A 382 4.56 19.34 -1.26
N GLU A 383 4.33 18.50 -0.26
CA GLU A 383 4.44 18.88 1.15
C GLU A 383 5.80 18.41 1.72
N PRO A 384 6.71 19.32 2.10
CA PRO A 384 8.00 18.94 2.70
C PRO A 384 7.84 18.25 4.05
N GLY A 385 6.86 18.66 4.85
CA GLY A 385 6.58 18.13 6.18
C GLY A 385 5.71 16.87 6.18
N PHE A 386 5.43 16.36 7.37
CA PHE A 386 4.40 15.35 7.56
C PHE A 386 3.02 16.00 7.51
N LEU A 387 2.05 15.29 6.93
CA LEU A 387 0.67 15.74 6.86
C LEU A 387 -0.23 14.83 7.71
N ASP A 388 -0.86 15.42 8.72
CA ASP A 388 -1.89 14.76 9.51
C ASP A 388 -3.21 14.65 8.75
N ALA A 389 -3.86 13.50 8.87
CA ALA A 389 -5.23 13.29 8.46
C ALA A 389 -5.90 12.24 9.39
N ASP A 390 -7.15 11.92 9.11
CA ASP A 390 -7.93 10.96 9.85
C ASP A 390 -8.79 10.10 8.92
N LEU A 391 -9.08 8.86 9.32
CA LEU A 391 -9.92 7.90 8.57
C LEU A 391 -11.41 8.25 8.58
N VAL A 392 -11.85 8.92 9.63
CA VAL A 392 -13.23 9.37 9.82
C VAL A 392 -13.29 10.83 9.40
N ARG A 393 -14.45 11.38 9.04
CA ARG A 393 -14.61 12.80 8.75
C ARG A 393 -14.90 13.61 10.04
N ALA A 394 -14.38 14.82 10.18
CA ALA A 394 -14.68 15.69 11.32
C ALA A 394 -16.06 16.36 11.14
N ALA A 395 -16.71 16.75 12.24
CA ALA A 395 -17.85 17.66 12.13
C ALA A 395 -17.36 19.02 11.58
N PRO A 396 -18.13 19.69 10.70
CA PRO A 396 -17.69 20.92 10.04
C PRO A 396 -17.62 22.16 10.96
N ASP A 397 -17.96 22.02 12.24
CA ASP A 397 -18.15 23.15 13.16
C ASP A 397 -16.89 24.01 13.28
N GLY A 398 -16.93 25.20 12.67
CA GLY A 398 -15.85 26.19 12.72
C GLY A 398 -14.63 25.87 11.87
N VAL A 399 -14.71 24.87 10.98
CA VAL A 399 -13.62 24.52 10.06
C VAL A 399 -13.81 25.31 8.76
N PRO A 400 -12.90 26.22 8.37
CA PRO A 400 -13.04 26.95 7.11
C PRO A 400 -12.74 26.07 5.89
N VAL A 401 -11.85 25.07 6.04
CA VAL A 401 -11.37 24.23 4.93
C VAL A 401 -11.30 22.76 5.31
N GLU A 402 -11.84 21.90 4.45
CA GLU A 402 -11.80 20.44 4.58
C GLU A 402 -11.06 19.82 3.38
N TYR A 403 -9.98 19.09 3.64
CA TYR A 403 -9.24 18.33 2.65
C TYR A 403 -9.75 16.89 2.63
N VAL A 404 -10.13 16.38 1.45
CA VAL A 404 -10.56 14.99 1.25
C VAL A 404 -9.57 14.33 0.31
N ILE A 405 -8.75 13.44 0.84
CA ILE A 405 -7.58 12.91 0.14
C ILE A 405 -7.82 11.45 -0.19
N TRP A 406 -7.76 11.08 -1.47
CA TRP A 406 -7.63 9.67 -1.84
C TRP A 406 -6.19 9.23 -1.59
N SER A 407 -5.98 8.54 -0.48
CA SER A 407 -4.67 8.05 -0.03
C SER A 407 -4.28 6.75 -0.73
N VAL A 408 -2.99 6.65 -1.04
CA VAL A 408 -2.29 5.39 -1.34
C VAL A 408 -1.04 5.18 -0.49
N SER A 409 -0.65 6.18 0.31
CA SER A 409 0.57 6.18 1.11
C SER A 409 0.42 6.72 2.54
N ALA A 410 -0.77 7.15 2.99
CA ALA A 410 -0.97 7.47 4.41
C ALA A 410 -0.85 6.20 5.25
N HIS A 411 -0.28 6.30 6.45
CA HIS A 411 -0.15 5.17 7.37
C HIS A 411 -0.95 5.39 8.65
N ARG A 412 -1.56 4.32 9.18
CA ARG A 412 -2.31 4.36 10.44
C ARG A 412 -1.35 4.44 11.61
N LEU A 413 -1.56 5.41 12.51
CA LEU A 413 -0.74 5.49 13.73
C LEU A 413 -1.15 4.45 14.78
N GLY A 414 -2.43 4.06 14.83
CA GLY A 414 -2.92 2.99 15.70
C GLY A 414 -2.55 3.21 17.17
N GLY A 415 -2.06 2.16 17.83
CA GLY A 415 -1.64 2.21 19.23
C GLY A 415 -0.44 3.13 19.52
N LEU A 416 0.22 3.71 18.51
CA LEU A 416 1.23 4.75 18.73
C LEU A 416 0.61 6.09 19.11
N SER A 417 -0.61 6.37 18.65
CA SER A 417 -1.39 7.56 19.00
C SER A 417 -2.75 7.14 19.58
N PRO A 418 -2.78 6.61 20.83
CA PRO A 418 -4.00 6.07 21.43
C PRO A 418 -5.09 7.13 21.62
N GLU A 419 -4.72 8.41 21.74
CA GLU A 419 -5.65 9.53 21.84
C GLU A 419 -6.33 9.87 20.50
N ARG A 420 -5.79 9.36 19.38
CA ARG A 420 -6.33 9.57 18.04
C ARG A 420 -6.36 8.24 17.26
N PRO A 421 -7.28 7.31 17.58
CA PRO A 421 -7.30 5.97 16.97
C PRO A 421 -7.61 5.99 15.46
N ALA A 422 -8.22 7.07 14.96
CA ALA A 422 -8.47 7.27 13.53
C ALA A 422 -7.33 8.00 12.80
N ALA A 423 -6.26 8.40 13.51
CA ALA A 423 -5.19 9.18 12.92
C ALA A 423 -4.41 8.40 11.88
N VAL A 424 -4.20 9.07 10.76
CA VAL A 424 -3.28 8.66 9.71
C VAL A 424 -2.32 9.79 9.44
N MET A 425 -1.16 9.44 8.91
CA MET A 425 -0.12 10.41 8.61
C MET A 425 0.49 10.09 7.26
N PHE A 426 0.66 11.12 6.43
CA PHE A 426 1.51 11.03 5.25
C PHE A 426 2.93 11.41 5.63
N GLY A 427 3.90 10.70 5.05
CA GLY A 427 5.32 11.00 5.25
C GLY A 427 5.74 12.32 4.61
N PRO A 428 6.94 12.82 4.96
CA PRO A 428 7.51 14.01 4.35
C PRO A 428 7.74 13.80 2.85
N GLY A 429 7.59 14.87 2.07
CA GLY A 429 7.70 14.82 0.62
C GLY A 429 6.48 14.25 -0.09
N GLY A 430 5.34 14.12 0.60
CA GLY A 430 4.07 13.68 0.01
C GLY A 430 3.64 14.57 -1.16
N ARG A 431 3.12 13.95 -2.22
CA ARG A 431 2.69 14.65 -3.45
C ARG A 431 1.19 14.46 -3.64
N PHE A 432 0.48 15.55 -3.90
CA PHE A 432 -0.97 15.56 -4.03
C PHE A 432 -1.38 16.31 -5.30
N VAL A 433 -2.28 15.76 -6.09
CA VAL A 433 -2.93 16.50 -7.18
C VAL A 433 -4.29 16.99 -6.72
N VAL A 434 -4.56 18.26 -6.95
CA VAL A 434 -5.88 18.86 -6.73
C VAL A 434 -6.83 18.34 -7.79
N LEU A 435 -7.83 17.57 -7.38
CA LEU A 435 -8.86 17.06 -8.28
C LEU A 435 -10.00 18.07 -8.46
N ALA A 436 -10.44 18.69 -7.37
CA ALA A 436 -11.48 19.71 -7.36
C ALA A 436 -11.38 20.61 -6.13
N VAL A 437 -11.92 21.83 -6.25
CA VAL A 437 -12.15 22.75 -5.14
C VAL A 437 -13.63 23.11 -5.11
N ASP A 438 -14.38 22.47 -4.23
CA ASP A 438 -15.82 22.67 -4.09
C ASP A 438 -16.05 23.81 -3.07
N ARG A 439 -16.37 25.01 -3.57
CA ARG A 439 -16.73 26.17 -2.73
C ARG A 439 -18.24 26.18 -2.48
N PRO A 440 -18.71 25.98 -1.25
CA PRO A 440 -20.15 25.99 -0.97
C PRO A 440 -20.73 27.39 -1.10
N THR A 441 -22.02 27.45 -1.44
CA THR A 441 -22.78 28.71 -1.54
C THR A 441 -23.33 29.21 -0.20
N GLY A 442 -23.32 28.37 0.84
CA GLY A 442 -23.76 28.72 2.19
C GLY A 442 -22.58 29.15 3.08
N ALA A 443 -22.81 30.15 3.94
CA ALA A 443 -21.76 30.70 4.81
C ALA A 443 -21.19 29.71 5.83
N ASP A 444 -21.94 28.66 6.18
CA ASP A 444 -21.59 27.73 7.26
C ASP A 444 -20.91 26.43 6.79
N ALA A 445 -20.71 26.26 5.48
CA ALA A 445 -20.09 25.05 4.94
C ALA A 445 -18.59 25.29 4.63
N PRO A 446 -17.70 24.33 4.93
CA PRO A 446 -16.28 24.46 4.64
C PRO A 446 -16.02 24.42 3.13
N VAL A 447 -15.00 25.15 2.68
CA VAL A 447 -14.42 24.94 1.35
C VAL A 447 -13.82 23.54 1.33
N ARG A 448 -14.14 22.73 0.31
CA ARG A 448 -13.61 21.37 0.20
C ARG A 448 -12.56 21.27 -0.90
N VAL A 449 -11.40 20.76 -0.55
CA VAL A 449 -10.31 20.49 -1.50
C VAL A 449 -10.17 18.98 -1.65
N LEU A 450 -10.48 18.47 -2.85
CA LEU A 450 -10.38 17.04 -3.16
C LEU A 450 -8.98 16.78 -3.72
N LEU A 451 -8.23 15.89 -3.09
CA LEU A 451 -6.84 15.60 -3.41
C LEU A 451 -6.64 14.12 -3.78
N ARG A 452 -5.70 13.83 -4.67
CA ARG A 452 -5.17 12.49 -4.94
C ARG A 452 -3.71 12.41 -4.55
N ASP A 453 -3.37 11.45 -3.69
CA ASP A 453 -1.99 11.11 -3.35
C ASP A 453 -1.26 10.46 -4.55
N ARG A 454 -0.07 10.97 -4.88
CA ARG A 454 0.81 10.55 -5.99
C ARG A 454 2.13 9.94 -5.53
N THR A 455 2.27 9.58 -4.26
CA THR A 455 3.54 9.11 -3.70
C THR A 455 3.93 7.71 -4.21
N GLY A 456 3.03 6.97 -4.86
CA GLY A 456 3.28 5.65 -5.46
C GLY A 456 3.57 5.65 -6.98
N PRO A 457 4.11 4.53 -7.53
CA PRO A 457 4.33 4.37 -8.96
C PRO A 457 2.99 4.48 -9.71
N GLN A 458 2.90 5.45 -10.62
CA GLN A 458 1.66 5.78 -11.31
C GLN A 458 1.46 4.95 -12.57
N VAL A 459 0.26 4.41 -12.72
CA VAL A 459 -0.29 4.01 -14.01
C VAL A 459 -1.17 5.17 -14.48
N ASP A 460 -0.76 5.87 -15.53
CA ASP A 460 -1.59 6.91 -16.15
C ASP A 460 -2.76 6.25 -16.87
N ARG A 461 -3.89 6.16 -16.15
CA ARG A 461 -5.16 5.69 -16.72
C ARG A 461 -6.05 6.89 -17.01
N PRO A 462 -6.49 7.10 -18.27
CA PRO A 462 -7.46 8.15 -18.58
C PRO A 462 -8.77 7.88 -17.81
N GLY A 463 -9.36 8.93 -17.24
CA GLY A 463 -10.61 8.85 -16.46
C GLY A 463 -10.44 8.58 -14.95
N ILE A 464 -9.23 8.29 -14.48
CA ILE A 464 -9.01 7.95 -13.07
C ILE A 464 -9.34 9.11 -12.13
N ASP A 465 -9.05 10.34 -12.54
CA ASP A 465 -9.25 11.53 -11.72
C ASP A 465 -10.75 11.86 -11.58
N GLU A 466 -11.55 11.69 -12.63
CA GLU A 466 -13.01 11.83 -12.57
C GLU A 466 -13.67 10.78 -11.67
N ASP A 467 -13.23 9.52 -11.79
CA ASP A 467 -13.72 8.42 -10.96
C ASP A 467 -13.40 8.65 -9.48
N LEU A 468 -12.16 9.05 -9.18
CA LEU A 468 -11.72 9.34 -7.81
C LEU A 468 -12.43 10.57 -7.24
N THR A 469 -12.63 11.61 -8.04
CA THR A 469 -13.42 12.78 -7.66
C THR A 469 -14.83 12.38 -7.23
N THR A 470 -15.49 11.52 -8.02
CA THR A 470 -16.82 10.99 -7.70
C THR A 470 -16.83 10.20 -6.39
N ARG A 471 -15.83 9.32 -6.19
CA ARG A 471 -15.70 8.52 -4.96
C ARG A 471 -15.43 9.38 -3.72
N LEU A 472 -14.61 10.42 -3.83
CA LEU A 472 -14.32 11.34 -2.72
C LEU A 472 -15.57 12.14 -2.34
N ARG A 473 -16.36 12.60 -3.32
CA ARG A 473 -17.64 13.25 -3.04
C ARG A 473 -18.63 12.31 -2.34
N ALA A 474 -18.75 11.07 -2.81
CA ALA A 474 -19.58 10.06 -2.14
C ALA A 474 -19.10 9.74 -0.71
N ALA A 475 -17.80 9.87 -0.42
CA ALA A 475 -17.28 9.69 0.94
C ALA A 475 -17.73 10.79 1.91
N LEU A 476 -18.08 11.99 1.41
CA LEU A 476 -18.59 13.10 2.21
C LEU A 476 -20.01 12.86 2.74
N ASP A 477 -20.79 11.99 2.10
CA ASP A 477 -22.15 11.62 2.51
C ASP A 477 -22.16 10.73 3.77
N ARG A 478 -20.98 10.23 4.19
CA ARG A 478 -20.84 9.47 5.44
C ARG A 478 -20.98 10.41 6.64
N PRO A 479 -21.60 9.93 7.74
CA PRO A 479 -21.74 10.73 8.94
C PRO A 479 -20.37 11.12 9.50
N ALA A 480 -20.24 12.40 9.87
CA ALA A 480 -19.06 12.89 10.56
C ALA A 480 -18.95 12.28 11.97
N GLY A 481 -17.72 12.03 12.41
CA GLY A 481 -17.41 11.68 13.78
C GLY A 481 -17.60 12.87 14.72
N ARG A 482 -17.86 12.59 16.00
CA ARG A 482 -18.05 13.61 17.05
C ARG A 482 -16.74 14.16 17.63
N GLU A 483 -15.61 13.56 17.28
CA GLU A 483 -14.31 13.91 17.86
C GLU A 483 -13.77 15.21 17.25
N ARG A 484 -13.37 16.15 18.11
CA ARG A 484 -12.63 17.35 17.71
C ARG A 484 -11.21 16.97 17.32
N ARG A 485 -10.68 17.63 16.30
CA ARG A 485 -9.39 17.29 15.69
C ARG A 485 -8.48 18.49 15.58
N GLY A 486 -7.19 18.20 15.45
CA GLY A 486 -6.21 19.22 15.11
C GLY A 486 -6.53 19.82 13.74
N HIS A 487 -6.41 21.14 13.66
CA HIS A 487 -6.49 21.87 12.41
C HIS A 487 -5.07 22.07 11.88
N LEU A 488 -4.91 21.97 10.57
CA LEU A 488 -3.67 22.29 9.88
C LEU A 488 -3.52 23.82 9.86
N PRO A 489 -2.45 24.37 10.46
CA PRO A 489 -2.18 25.81 10.44
C PRO A 489 -1.58 26.26 9.10
N PHE A 490 -1.72 25.47 8.04
CA PHE A 490 -1.14 25.69 6.71
C PHE A 490 -2.00 25.02 5.62
N VAL A 491 -1.79 25.43 4.37
CA VAL A 491 -2.35 24.76 3.18
C VAL A 491 -1.33 23.74 2.70
N PRO A 492 -1.68 22.44 2.55
CA PRO A 492 -0.73 21.41 2.12
C PRO A 492 -0.01 21.79 0.83
N GLY A 493 1.33 21.73 0.86
CA GLY A 493 2.18 22.02 -0.28
C GLY A 493 2.36 23.50 -0.64
N LEU A 494 1.85 24.43 0.17
CA LEU A 494 2.10 25.86 0.03
C LEU A 494 2.92 26.41 1.21
N ASP A 495 3.77 27.40 0.94
CA ASP A 495 4.48 28.16 1.96
C ASP A 495 3.56 29.18 2.67
N ALA A 496 4.11 29.92 3.65
CA ALA A 496 3.37 30.94 4.38
C ALA A 496 2.89 32.13 3.50
N GLY A 497 3.50 32.31 2.32
CA GLY A 497 3.09 33.28 1.32
C GLY A 497 2.06 32.76 0.32
N GLY A 498 1.62 31.49 0.45
CA GLY A 498 0.70 30.84 -0.48
C GLY A 498 1.37 30.35 -1.78
N ASN A 499 2.69 30.34 -1.86
CA ASN A 499 3.41 29.84 -3.03
C ASN A 499 3.64 28.34 -2.91
N PRO A 500 3.54 27.57 -4.00
CA PRO A 500 3.88 26.15 -3.97
C PRO A 500 5.35 25.92 -3.57
N PHE A 501 5.61 24.95 -2.71
CA PHE A 501 6.98 24.52 -2.45
C PHE A 501 7.59 23.96 -3.73
N THR A 502 8.75 24.47 -4.12
CA THR A 502 9.49 23.96 -5.27
C THR A 502 10.47 22.89 -4.81
N ARG A 503 10.36 21.70 -5.41
CA ARG A 503 11.38 20.67 -5.25
C ARG A 503 12.50 21.01 -6.22
N THR A 504 13.57 21.60 -5.71
CA THR A 504 14.81 21.66 -6.46
C THR A 504 15.37 20.24 -6.50
N ASP A 505 15.24 19.58 -7.65
CA ASP A 505 15.90 18.31 -7.96
C ASP A 505 17.41 18.51 -8.12
N THR A 506 18.02 19.25 -7.19
CA THR A 506 19.46 19.27 -7.05
C THR A 506 19.81 17.91 -6.51
N THR A 507 20.23 17.01 -7.40
CA THR A 507 21.04 15.85 -7.03
C THR A 507 22.31 16.41 -6.40
N VAL A 508 22.23 16.75 -5.11
CA VAL A 508 23.40 17.08 -4.32
C VAL A 508 24.12 15.76 -4.14
N GLU A 509 25.11 15.49 -5.00
CA GLU A 509 26.11 14.48 -4.72
C GLU A 509 26.68 14.82 -3.33
N HIS A 510 26.23 14.09 -2.30
CA HIS A 510 26.62 14.33 -0.92
C HIS A 510 28.14 14.09 -0.80
N GLY A 511 28.91 15.18 -0.93
CA GLY A 511 30.22 15.29 -0.31
C GLY A 511 30.02 15.16 1.20
N GLY A 512 30.62 14.12 1.79
CA GLY A 512 30.37 13.68 3.16
C GLY A 512 30.47 14.81 4.20
N LEU A 513 29.49 14.81 5.10
CA LEU A 513 29.53 15.50 6.39
C LEU A 513 30.47 14.78 7.35
#